data_AF-A0A1E7FDQ6-F1
#
_entry.id   AF-A0A1E7FDQ6-F1
#
_cell.length_a   1.000
_cell.length_b   1.000
_cell.length_c   1.000
_cell.angle_alpha   90.00
_cell.angle_beta   90.00
_cell.angle_gamma   90.00
#
_symmetry.space_group_name_H-M   'P 1'
#
loop_
_entity.id
_entity.type
_entity.pdbx_description
1 polymer ?
#
loop_
_entity_poly.entity_id
_entity_poly.type
_entity_poly.pdbx_seq_one_letter_code
_entity_poly.pdbx_strand_id
1 'polypeptide(L)'
;MLILPELTLSQAQAQAQEFNKNETLTKIDGEEIVFNPLSVLGDPEWTKLRPGWSLTVNDQCLYEFIFQFEHHAPSLPIGDDDYRGKCEYTGSNGFNNGEGDNIDKIDPKIAPEDNQPYLKPRQMWEEFPDYVWATMGFNHLSIDFLPCGHRPKGYTATQYDFSFFRVTPEYRAETMVCELNEQVAVPHEKICKGKQEEYGPNGMNFFIVPAAMIDRNPVVNMPSNFKRPKRGAYAPIEHYGLRSWDQNAVPDSTKEWNDIPIFMSSYNGNTVMWQAHVPYKMVSGDENQFHSGSARYYETTVEHLPDTWAIEYDEKTGLIQFTMVGKAGICEGDYKRAREAAGGPPLFPNYDDLEAERDRRNGIGNNGTGTDDDGDGDDEGDVIPSAANTLLTSFTHGIISIATIQILSFMYMGF
;
A
#
# COMPACT_ATOMS: atom_id res chain seq x y z
N MET A 1 -9.40 -23.41 32.67
CA MET A 1 -8.69 -22.17 33.01
C MET A 1 -7.20 -22.49 32.90
N LEU A 2 -6.64 -22.34 31.70
CA LEU A 2 -5.22 -22.57 31.43
C LEU A 2 -4.57 -21.21 31.30
N ILE A 3 -3.67 -20.91 32.22
CA ILE A 3 -2.87 -19.68 32.24
C ILE A 3 -1.76 -19.89 31.20
N LEU A 4 -1.84 -19.17 30.07
CA LEU A 4 -0.72 -19.05 29.12
C LEU A 4 0.26 -18.01 29.69
N PRO A 5 1.58 -18.22 29.61
CA PRO A 5 2.54 -17.25 30.11
C PRO A 5 2.63 -16.05 29.16
N GLU A 6 2.56 -14.85 29.71
CA GLU A 6 2.96 -13.62 29.01
C GLU A 6 4.46 -13.71 28.70
N LEU A 7 4.80 -13.83 27.42
CA LEU A 7 6.16 -13.59 26.95
C LEU A 7 6.41 -12.08 27.00
N THR A 8 7.34 -11.65 27.85
CA THR A 8 7.74 -10.25 27.93
C THR A 8 8.57 -9.87 26.70
N LEU A 9 8.42 -8.62 26.23
CA LEU A 9 9.11 -8.05 25.07
C LEU A 9 10.64 -8.32 25.07
N SER A 10 11.24 -8.43 26.26
CA SER A 10 12.67 -8.76 26.43
C SER A 10 13.07 -10.17 26.00
N GLN A 11 12.15 -11.15 26.07
CA GLN A 11 12.41 -12.54 25.69
C GLN A 11 12.35 -12.74 24.17
N ALA A 12 11.51 -11.97 23.47
CA ALA A 12 11.47 -11.94 22.01
C ALA A 12 12.76 -11.35 21.42
N GLN A 13 13.32 -10.30 22.04
CA GLN A 13 14.58 -9.67 21.63
C GLN A 13 15.80 -10.57 21.83
N ALA A 14 15.80 -11.42 22.86
CA ALA A 14 16.91 -12.35 23.12
C ALA A 14 16.97 -13.51 22.10
N GLN A 15 15.82 -13.98 21.59
CA GLN A 15 15.78 -15.04 20.56
C GLN A 15 16.19 -14.54 19.17
N ALA A 16 15.93 -13.27 18.85
CA ALA A 16 16.39 -12.63 17.61
C ALA A 16 17.93 -12.50 17.55
N GLN A 17 18.59 -12.29 18.69
CA GLN A 17 20.06 -12.17 18.74
C GLN A 17 20.82 -13.49 18.54
N GLU A 18 20.22 -14.64 18.86
CA GLU A 18 20.92 -15.93 18.77
C GLU A 18 20.93 -16.53 17.35
N PHE A 19 20.01 -16.11 16.47
CA PHE A 19 19.96 -16.57 15.09
C PHE A 19 21.05 -15.96 14.17
N ASN A 20 21.70 -14.88 14.62
CA ASN A 20 22.65 -14.10 13.83
C ASN A 20 24.12 -14.60 13.86
N LYS A 21 24.37 -15.83 14.33
CA LYS A 21 25.75 -16.32 14.55
C LYS A 21 26.36 -17.19 13.45
N ASN A 22 25.64 -17.52 12.37
CA ASN A 22 26.11 -18.55 11.43
C ASN A 22 26.18 -18.18 9.93
N GLU A 23 26.05 -16.91 9.53
CA GLU A 23 26.38 -16.53 8.16
C GLU A 23 27.78 -15.91 8.09
N THR A 24 28.72 -16.71 7.58
CA THR A 24 30.10 -16.30 7.37
C THR A 24 30.17 -15.54 6.05
N LEU A 25 30.06 -14.20 6.11
CA LEU A 25 30.21 -13.32 4.95
C LEU A 25 31.66 -13.34 4.43
N THR A 26 31.84 -13.88 3.23
CA THR A 26 33.06 -13.73 2.43
C THR A 26 33.26 -12.26 2.05
N LYS A 27 34.33 -11.64 2.56
CA LYS A 27 34.82 -10.34 2.08
C LYS A 27 35.23 -10.47 0.62
N ILE A 28 34.58 -9.72 -0.26
CA ILE A 28 35.10 -9.38 -1.58
C ILE A 28 35.36 -7.87 -1.53
N ASP A 29 36.62 -7.48 -1.73
CA ASP A 29 37.07 -6.11 -2.01
C ASP A 29 36.90 -5.01 -0.95
N GLY A 30 36.90 -5.34 0.34
CA GLY A 30 37.16 -4.34 1.39
C GLY A 30 36.05 -3.32 1.65
N GLU A 31 34.92 -3.41 0.94
CA GLU A 31 33.67 -2.77 1.31
C GLU A 31 32.94 -3.65 2.34
N GLU A 32 32.65 -3.07 3.49
CA GLU A 32 31.78 -3.69 4.48
C GLU A 32 30.36 -3.70 3.89
N ILE A 33 29.88 -4.87 3.46
CA ILE A 33 28.50 -5.04 3.03
C ILE A 33 27.63 -4.87 4.27
N VAL A 34 27.14 -3.64 4.49
CA VAL A 34 26.15 -3.35 5.52
C VAL A 34 24.84 -3.99 5.05
N PHE A 35 24.53 -5.15 5.59
CA PHE A 35 23.24 -5.80 5.36
C PHE A 35 22.14 -4.91 5.95
N ASN A 36 21.29 -4.34 5.10
CA ASN A 36 20.08 -3.67 5.53
C ASN A 36 18.93 -4.69 5.55
N PRO A 37 18.47 -5.17 6.73
CA PRO A 37 17.40 -6.16 6.83
C PRO A 37 16.08 -5.66 6.22
N LEU A 38 15.85 -4.34 6.15
CA LEU A 38 14.63 -3.76 5.61
C LEU A 38 14.58 -3.76 4.08
N SER A 39 15.69 -4.06 3.40
CA SER A 39 15.73 -4.15 1.92
C SER A 39 14.79 -5.21 1.36
N VAL A 40 14.41 -6.21 2.16
CA VAL A 40 13.43 -7.25 1.79
C VAL A 40 12.01 -6.72 1.61
N LEU A 41 11.72 -5.52 2.15
CA LEU A 41 10.42 -4.86 2.07
C LEU A 41 10.28 -3.99 0.81
N GLY A 42 11.35 -3.81 0.05
CA GLY A 42 11.40 -2.93 -1.12
C GLY A 42 12.26 -1.69 -0.90
N ASP A 43 12.17 -0.76 -1.85
CA ASP A 43 12.92 0.50 -1.81
C ASP A 43 12.21 1.48 -0.85
N PRO A 44 12.89 2.08 0.15
CA PRO A 44 12.31 3.15 0.95
C PRO A 44 12.20 4.48 0.19
N GLU A 45 12.73 4.52 -1.04
CA GLU A 45 12.75 5.73 -1.86
C GLU A 45 11.53 5.82 -2.77
N TRP A 46 10.64 6.73 -2.40
CA TRP A 46 9.50 7.14 -3.20
C TRP A 46 9.83 8.08 -4.36
N THR A 47 11.11 8.37 -4.61
CA THR A 47 11.55 9.32 -5.64
C THR A 47 10.99 8.99 -7.03
N LYS A 48 10.65 7.71 -7.27
CA LYS A 48 9.99 7.22 -8.49
C LYS A 48 8.50 7.52 -8.55
N LEU A 49 7.81 7.61 -7.42
CA LEU A 49 6.37 7.85 -7.31
C LEU A 49 6.16 9.10 -6.49
N ARG A 50 6.53 10.30 -6.99
CA ARG A 50 6.46 11.61 -6.28
C ARG A 50 5.36 11.64 -5.19
N PRO A 51 5.62 11.21 -3.95
CA PRO A 51 4.52 10.91 -3.06
C PRO A 51 4.18 12.19 -2.32
N GLY A 52 2.91 12.35 -2.01
CA GLY A 52 2.44 13.21 -0.95
C GLY A 52 1.49 12.40 -0.10
N TRP A 53 1.55 12.56 1.22
CA TRP A 53 0.44 12.09 2.04
C TRP A 53 0.03 13.13 3.07
N SER A 54 -1.25 13.15 3.39
CA SER A 54 -1.77 13.98 4.46
C SER A 54 -2.70 13.15 5.33
N LEU A 55 -2.75 13.52 6.60
CA LEU A 55 -3.67 12.98 7.57
C LEU A 55 -4.38 14.17 8.20
N THR A 56 -5.70 14.08 8.32
CA THR A 56 -6.50 15.03 9.09
C THR A 56 -7.41 14.28 10.04
N VAL A 57 -7.84 14.95 11.12
CA VAL A 57 -8.83 14.43 12.07
C VAL A 57 -9.85 15.52 12.32
N ASN A 58 -11.13 15.20 12.15
CA ASN A 58 -12.23 16.15 12.35
C ASN A 58 -12.75 16.16 13.80
N ASP A 59 -13.74 17.02 14.06
CA ASP A 59 -14.40 17.20 15.36
C ASP A 59 -15.24 15.98 15.81
N GLN A 60 -15.54 15.07 14.89
CA GLN A 60 -16.22 13.80 15.14
C GLN A 60 -15.26 12.63 15.42
N CYS A 61 -13.96 12.91 15.54
CA CYS A 61 -12.90 11.91 15.70
C CYS A 61 -12.87 10.89 14.55
N LEU A 62 -13.09 11.36 13.32
CA LEU A 62 -12.83 10.61 12.10
C LEU A 62 -11.52 11.10 11.49
N TYR A 63 -10.67 10.17 11.07
CA TYR A 63 -9.48 10.49 10.29
C TYR A 63 -9.80 10.46 8.80
N GLU A 64 -9.10 11.31 8.04
CA GLU A 64 -8.99 11.21 6.59
C GLU A 64 -7.50 11.15 6.24
N PHE A 65 -7.08 10.05 5.64
CA PHE A 65 -5.76 9.85 5.09
C PHE A 65 -5.82 9.96 3.58
N ILE A 66 -4.95 10.77 3.00
CA ILE A 66 -4.85 10.97 1.56
C ILE A 66 -3.41 10.65 1.15
N PHE A 67 -3.23 9.82 0.14
CA PHE A 67 -1.96 9.54 -0.50
C PHE A 67 -2.04 9.89 -1.98
N GLN A 68 -1.11 10.69 -2.47
CA GLN A 68 -1.06 11.21 -3.83
C GLN A 68 0.26 10.81 -4.50
N PHE A 69 0.18 10.39 -5.75
CA PHE A 69 1.36 10.02 -6.55
C PHE A 69 1.05 10.07 -8.05
N GLU A 70 2.09 10.01 -8.87
CA GLU A 70 1.99 9.89 -10.33
C GLU A 70 2.59 8.55 -10.78
N HIS A 71 1.98 7.88 -11.76
CA HIS A 71 2.59 6.70 -12.36
C HIS A 71 3.82 7.10 -13.20
N HIS A 72 5.00 6.68 -12.77
CA HIS A 72 6.24 6.94 -13.51
C HIS A 72 6.50 5.88 -14.58
N ALA A 73 5.85 6.05 -15.73
CA ALA A 73 5.94 5.16 -16.88
C ALA A 73 7.39 4.77 -17.30
N PRO A 74 8.41 5.64 -17.21
CA PRO A 74 9.77 5.26 -17.58
C PRO A 74 10.42 4.20 -16.67
N SER A 75 9.90 3.97 -15.46
CA SER A 75 10.47 2.99 -14.50
C SER A 75 9.48 1.93 -14.04
N LEU A 76 8.19 2.07 -14.34
CA LEU A 76 7.14 1.17 -13.88
C LEU A 76 6.51 0.47 -15.09
N PRO A 77 6.97 -0.74 -15.44
CA PRO A 77 6.58 -1.38 -16.68
C PRO A 77 5.19 -2.02 -16.59
N ILE A 78 4.40 -1.87 -17.65
CA ILE A 78 3.06 -2.45 -17.75
C ILE A 78 3.14 -3.83 -18.38
N GLY A 79 2.62 -4.82 -17.65
CA GLY A 79 2.55 -6.22 -18.07
C GLY A 79 1.29 -6.52 -18.88
N ASP A 80 1.19 -7.75 -19.39
CA ASP A 80 -0.01 -8.24 -20.04
C ASP A 80 -0.88 -9.01 -19.03
N ASP A 81 -2.20 -8.92 -19.18
CA ASP A 81 -3.17 -9.60 -18.34
C ASP A 81 -3.12 -11.14 -18.45
N ASP A 82 -3.72 -11.82 -17.47
CA ASP A 82 -3.97 -13.26 -17.45
C ASP A 82 -2.67 -14.10 -17.57
N TYR A 83 -1.53 -13.55 -17.14
CA TYR A 83 -0.19 -14.15 -17.28
C TYR A 83 0.13 -14.56 -18.72
N ARG A 84 -0.16 -13.68 -19.68
CA ARG A 84 0.18 -13.85 -21.10
C ARG A 84 1.36 -12.98 -21.48
N GLY A 85 1.91 -13.19 -22.68
CA GLY A 85 2.87 -12.26 -23.29
C GLY A 85 4.04 -11.92 -22.36
N LYS A 86 4.18 -10.66 -21.94
CA LYS A 86 5.17 -10.15 -20.97
C LYS A 86 5.14 -10.87 -19.62
N CYS A 87 3.95 -11.32 -19.22
CA CYS A 87 3.66 -11.94 -17.93
C CYS A 87 3.58 -13.47 -17.99
N GLU A 88 3.96 -14.06 -19.12
CA GLU A 88 4.00 -15.50 -19.30
C GLU A 88 5.14 -16.13 -18.48
N TYR A 89 4.81 -17.20 -17.75
CA TYR A 89 5.76 -18.05 -17.04
C TYR A 89 5.33 -19.52 -17.13
N THR A 90 6.25 -20.42 -16.82
CA THR A 90 5.97 -21.86 -16.83
C THR A 90 5.25 -22.36 -15.60
N GLY A 91 4.12 -23.01 -15.87
CA GLY A 91 3.17 -23.55 -14.90
C GLY A 91 1.72 -23.46 -15.39
N SER A 92 1.46 -22.85 -16.54
CA SER A 92 0.12 -22.51 -17.04
C SER A 92 -0.52 -23.53 -17.97
N ASN A 93 -0.01 -24.77 -18.06
CA ASN A 93 -0.80 -25.89 -18.57
C ASN A 93 -1.60 -26.57 -17.44
N GLY A 94 -2.47 -25.80 -16.77
CA GLY A 94 -3.45 -26.31 -15.80
C GLY A 94 -2.81 -26.87 -14.51
N PHE A 95 -3.44 -26.94 -13.35
CA PHE A 95 -4.55 -27.86 -13.09
C PHE A 95 -4.52 -29.20 -13.84
N ASN A 96 -3.37 -29.68 -14.31
CA ASN A 96 -3.21 -31.05 -14.78
C ASN A 96 -2.48 -31.86 -13.70
N ASN A 97 -3.20 -32.85 -13.17
CA ASN A 97 -2.68 -33.96 -12.38
C ASN A 97 -1.80 -34.87 -13.26
N GLY A 98 -0.75 -34.32 -13.88
CA GLY A 98 0.15 -35.06 -14.76
C GLY A 98 1.53 -35.19 -14.15
N GLU A 99 1.85 -36.37 -13.64
CA GLU A 99 3.22 -36.85 -13.56
C GLU A 99 3.86 -36.68 -14.95
N GLY A 100 4.82 -35.77 -15.08
CA GLY A 100 5.53 -35.52 -16.33
C GLY A 100 6.74 -34.65 -16.06
N ASP A 101 7.91 -35.28 -15.96
CA ASP A 101 9.20 -34.72 -15.55
C ASP A 101 9.82 -33.67 -16.50
N ASN A 102 9.06 -33.07 -17.42
CA ASN A 102 9.56 -32.03 -18.32
C ASN A 102 8.65 -30.80 -18.27
N ILE A 103 8.71 -30.07 -17.17
CA ILE A 103 8.35 -28.65 -17.16
C ILE A 103 9.54 -27.93 -17.78
N ASP A 104 9.50 -27.71 -19.10
CA ASP A 104 10.38 -26.71 -19.72
C ASP A 104 10.16 -25.42 -18.91
N LYS A 105 11.22 -24.85 -18.32
CA LYS A 105 11.12 -23.60 -17.57
C LYS A 105 11.21 -22.44 -18.57
N ILE A 106 10.19 -21.60 -18.65
CA ILE A 106 10.21 -20.36 -19.42
C ILE A 106 10.83 -19.35 -18.48
N ASP A 107 11.99 -18.84 -18.88
CA ASP A 107 12.61 -17.73 -18.19
C ASP A 107 11.66 -16.52 -18.24
N PRO A 108 11.42 -15.85 -17.10
CA PRO A 108 10.50 -14.73 -17.05
C PRO A 108 11.04 -13.58 -17.91
N LYS A 109 10.15 -12.92 -18.65
CA LYS A 109 10.55 -11.78 -19.49
C LYS A 109 11.00 -10.61 -18.61
N ILE A 110 12.10 -10.00 -19.01
CA ILE A 110 12.71 -8.85 -18.34
C ILE A 110 12.15 -7.57 -18.93
N ALA A 111 11.72 -6.64 -18.08
CA ALA A 111 11.25 -5.33 -18.48
C ALA A 111 12.44 -4.42 -18.83
N PRO A 112 12.45 -3.77 -20.01
CA PRO A 112 13.53 -2.86 -20.40
C PRO A 112 13.61 -1.60 -19.54
N GLU A 113 12.53 -1.20 -18.88
CA GLU A 113 12.41 0.02 -18.07
C GLU A 113 13.27 -0.03 -16.79
N ASP A 114 13.39 -1.20 -16.17
CA ASP A 114 14.08 -1.38 -14.88
C ASP A 114 15.04 -2.57 -14.84
N ASN A 115 15.14 -3.33 -15.93
CA ASN A 115 15.92 -4.56 -16.04
C ASN A 115 15.55 -5.63 -14.99
N GLN A 116 14.29 -5.65 -14.55
CA GLN A 116 13.74 -6.66 -13.65
C GLN A 116 12.67 -7.50 -14.35
N PRO A 117 12.42 -8.75 -13.91
CA PRO A 117 11.30 -9.54 -14.43
C PRO A 117 9.96 -8.80 -14.33
N TYR A 118 9.09 -8.93 -15.33
CA TYR A 118 7.72 -8.39 -15.28
C TYR A 118 6.92 -8.97 -14.08
N LEU A 119 7.20 -10.20 -13.70
CA LEU A 119 6.55 -10.89 -12.58
C LEU A 119 7.06 -10.43 -11.20
N LYS A 120 8.15 -9.65 -11.15
CA LYS A 120 8.70 -9.15 -9.90
C LYS A 120 7.96 -7.86 -9.48
N PRO A 121 7.36 -7.81 -8.28
CA PRO A 121 6.73 -6.59 -7.76
C PRO A 121 7.74 -5.46 -7.55
N ARG A 122 7.29 -4.22 -7.70
CA ARG A 122 8.06 -3.00 -7.44
C ARG A 122 7.50 -2.42 -6.16
N GLN A 123 8.17 -2.75 -5.06
CA GLN A 123 7.68 -2.47 -3.71
C GLN A 123 8.37 -1.22 -3.19
N MET A 124 7.56 -0.29 -2.70
CA MET A 124 8.00 0.93 -2.02
C MET A 124 7.32 1.00 -0.67
N TRP A 125 8.03 1.48 0.35
CA TRP A 125 7.46 1.55 1.69
C TRP A 125 7.90 2.79 2.47
N GLU A 126 7.06 3.23 3.40
CA GLU A 126 7.33 4.33 4.33
C GLU A 126 6.84 3.95 5.73
N GLU A 127 7.70 4.11 6.73
CA GLU A 127 7.27 4.14 8.11
C GLU A 127 6.58 5.47 8.42
N PHE A 128 5.44 5.41 9.09
CA PHE A 128 4.75 6.59 9.53
C PHE A 128 5.26 7.08 10.89
N PRO A 129 5.21 8.39 11.16
CA PRO A 129 5.44 8.92 12.49
C PRO A 129 4.44 8.36 13.53
N ASP A 130 4.85 8.32 14.80
CA ASP A 130 4.04 7.78 15.92
C ASP A 130 2.62 8.35 16.01
N TYR A 131 2.42 9.62 15.66
CA TYR A 131 1.09 10.24 15.72
C TYR A 131 0.12 9.65 14.68
N VAL A 132 0.63 9.17 13.54
CA VAL A 132 -0.18 8.47 12.53
C VAL A 132 -0.58 7.11 13.05
N TRP A 133 0.34 6.35 13.65
CA TRP A 133 0.01 5.11 14.35
C TRP A 133 -1.03 5.32 15.45
N ALA A 134 -0.87 6.34 16.29
CA ALA A 134 -1.86 6.64 17.34
C ALA A 134 -3.25 7.02 16.78
N THR A 135 -3.30 7.55 15.55
CA THR A 135 -4.54 8.00 14.90
C THR A 135 -5.22 6.90 14.12
N MET A 136 -4.50 6.22 13.22
CA MET A 136 -5.04 5.26 12.27
C MET A 136 -4.71 3.81 12.63
N GLY A 137 -3.82 3.61 13.61
CA GLY A 137 -3.30 2.31 14.04
C GLY A 137 -2.69 1.48 12.92
N PHE A 138 -2.02 2.15 11.99
CA PHE A 138 -1.09 1.60 11.00
C PHE A 138 0.28 2.25 11.19
N ASN A 139 1.33 1.43 11.22
CA ASN A 139 2.69 1.86 11.51
C ASN A 139 3.43 2.22 10.22
N HIS A 140 3.20 1.48 9.13
CA HIS A 140 3.83 1.77 7.84
C HIS A 140 2.91 1.44 6.66
N LEU A 141 3.20 2.06 5.52
CA LEU A 141 2.56 1.83 4.22
C LEU A 141 3.55 1.13 3.29
N SER A 142 3.09 0.15 2.51
CA SER A 142 3.77 -0.42 1.36
C SER A 142 2.88 -0.20 0.14
N ILE A 143 3.40 0.43 -0.91
CA ILE A 143 2.77 0.47 -2.22
C ILE A 143 3.54 -0.45 -3.14
N ASP A 144 2.86 -1.50 -3.58
CA ASP A 144 3.45 -2.48 -4.48
C ASP A 144 2.84 -2.29 -5.86
N PHE A 145 3.68 -2.02 -6.86
CA PHE A 145 3.26 -2.05 -8.25
C PHE A 145 3.55 -3.42 -8.86
N LEU A 146 2.51 -4.11 -9.29
CA LEU A 146 2.59 -5.46 -9.87
C LEU A 146 2.21 -5.41 -11.36
N PRO A 147 3.16 -5.52 -12.30
CA PRO A 147 2.86 -5.48 -13.74
C PRO A 147 1.94 -6.58 -14.20
N CYS A 148 2.06 -7.75 -13.59
CA CYS A 148 1.33 -8.94 -13.98
C CYS A 148 0.21 -9.31 -13.00
N GLY A 149 -0.03 -8.44 -12.01
CA GLY A 149 -0.88 -8.76 -10.87
C GLY A 149 -0.42 -10.01 -10.12
N HIS A 150 -1.32 -10.57 -9.32
CA HIS A 150 -1.07 -11.81 -8.61
C HIS A 150 -2.35 -12.64 -8.49
N ARG A 151 -2.23 -13.88 -8.03
CA ARG A 151 -3.40 -14.77 -7.86
C ARG A 151 -4.35 -14.20 -6.80
N PRO A 152 -5.68 -14.48 -6.90
CA PRO A 152 -6.37 -15.32 -7.89
C PRO A 152 -6.49 -14.73 -9.31
N LYS A 153 -6.91 -15.54 -10.29
CA LYS A 153 -6.99 -15.18 -11.72
C LYS A 153 -7.71 -13.84 -12.00
N GLY A 154 -8.75 -13.50 -11.23
CA GLY A 154 -9.45 -12.22 -11.38
C GLY A 154 -8.56 -10.98 -11.19
N TYR A 155 -7.43 -11.13 -10.51
CA TYR A 155 -6.49 -10.06 -10.15
C TYR A 155 -5.12 -10.21 -10.82
N THR A 156 -5.02 -10.98 -11.91
CA THR A 156 -3.79 -11.13 -12.69
C THR A 156 -3.68 -10.06 -13.79
N ALA A 157 -3.90 -8.81 -13.41
CA ALA A 157 -3.75 -7.61 -14.25
C ALA A 157 -2.75 -6.66 -13.61
N THR A 158 -2.19 -5.72 -14.39
CA THR A 158 -1.37 -4.66 -13.81
C THR A 158 -2.14 -3.92 -12.73
N GLN A 159 -1.56 -3.78 -11.53
CA GLN A 159 -2.25 -3.20 -10.38
C GLN A 159 -1.30 -2.54 -9.38
N TYR A 160 -1.87 -1.69 -8.53
CA TYR A 160 -1.28 -1.21 -7.29
C TYR A 160 -1.92 -1.89 -6.10
N ASP A 161 -1.09 -2.31 -5.15
CA ASP A 161 -1.54 -2.79 -3.84
C ASP A 161 -1.14 -1.77 -2.76
N PHE A 162 -2.11 -1.14 -2.12
CA PHE A 162 -1.90 -0.22 -0.99
C PHE A 162 -2.00 -0.98 0.31
N SER A 163 -0.87 -1.33 0.91
CA SER A 163 -0.79 -2.21 2.07
C SER A 163 -0.43 -1.42 3.32
N PHE A 164 -1.39 -1.27 4.22
CA PHE A 164 -1.21 -0.63 5.52
C PHE A 164 -0.97 -1.68 6.59
N PHE A 165 0.20 -1.62 7.23
CA PHE A 165 0.63 -2.60 8.22
C PHE A 165 0.51 -2.08 9.63
N ARG A 166 0.19 -2.96 10.57
CA ARG A 166 0.04 -2.64 11.99
C ARG A 166 1.25 -2.97 12.86
N VAL A 167 2.25 -3.59 12.25
CA VAL A 167 3.52 -3.99 12.89
C VAL A 167 4.62 -3.11 12.32
N THR A 168 5.75 -2.99 13.03
CA THR A 168 6.88 -2.19 12.52
C THR A 168 7.51 -2.83 11.27
N PRO A 169 8.22 -2.05 10.44
CA PRO A 169 9.01 -2.58 9.32
C PRO A 169 9.97 -3.68 9.77
N GLU A 170 10.67 -3.51 10.89
CA GLU A 170 11.63 -4.50 11.43
C GLU A 170 10.91 -5.80 11.79
N TYR A 171 9.78 -5.72 12.48
CA TYR A 171 9.00 -6.90 12.82
C TYR A 171 8.53 -7.65 11.55
N ARG A 172 8.08 -6.91 10.54
CA ARG A 172 7.68 -7.46 9.24
C ARG A 172 8.84 -8.13 8.51
N ALA A 173 10.02 -7.49 8.50
CA ALA A 173 11.20 -7.99 7.80
C ALA A 173 11.81 -9.22 8.50
N GLU A 174 11.91 -9.20 9.83
CA GLU A 174 12.69 -10.18 10.59
C GLU A 174 11.85 -11.33 11.16
N THR A 175 10.57 -11.08 11.50
CA THR A 175 9.73 -12.05 12.21
C THR A 175 8.71 -12.74 11.30
N MET A 176 8.15 -12.00 10.34
CA MET A 176 7.16 -12.54 9.39
C MET A 176 7.82 -13.27 8.23
N VAL A 177 8.77 -14.17 8.54
CA VAL A 177 9.52 -15.00 7.59
C VAL A 177 9.11 -16.45 7.70
N CYS A 178 9.18 -17.19 6.58
CA CYS A 178 8.76 -18.58 6.54
C CYS A 178 9.57 -19.38 5.52
N GLU A 179 9.57 -20.71 5.69
CA GLU A 179 10.11 -21.58 4.65
C GLU A 179 9.20 -21.53 3.41
N LEU A 180 9.78 -21.22 2.25
CA LEU A 180 9.05 -21.02 1.01
C LEU A 180 8.69 -22.35 0.35
N ASN A 181 7.52 -22.39 -0.27
CA ASN A 181 7.11 -23.50 -1.12
C ASN A 181 7.80 -23.37 -2.50
N GLU A 182 8.83 -24.17 -2.74
CA GLU A 182 9.57 -24.18 -4.01
C GLU A 182 8.72 -24.64 -5.22
N GLN A 183 7.55 -25.24 -4.97
CA GLN A 183 6.63 -25.71 -6.02
C GLN A 183 5.60 -24.65 -6.42
N VAL A 184 5.76 -23.40 -5.97
CA VAL A 184 4.85 -22.33 -6.35
C VAL A 184 4.99 -22.06 -7.85
N ALA A 185 3.85 -22.14 -8.53
CA ALA A 185 3.80 -22.02 -9.98
C ALA A 185 4.20 -20.61 -10.48
N VAL A 186 3.92 -19.55 -9.71
CA VAL A 186 4.23 -18.15 -10.11
C VAL A 186 5.62 -17.78 -9.56
N PRO A 187 6.62 -17.51 -10.42
CA PRO A 187 7.90 -16.96 -9.98
C PRO A 187 7.71 -15.69 -9.15
N HIS A 188 8.45 -15.57 -8.04
CA HIS A 188 8.44 -14.44 -7.10
C HIS A 188 7.23 -14.33 -6.16
N GLU A 189 6.22 -15.20 -6.27
CA GLU A 189 5.18 -15.29 -5.24
C GLU A 189 5.72 -16.12 -4.05
N LYS A 190 6.13 -15.44 -2.98
CA LYS A 190 6.77 -16.04 -1.80
C LYS A 190 5.75 -16.72 -0.86
N ILE A 191 5.13 -17.79 -1.34
CA ILE A 191 4.15 -18.55 -0.54
C ILE A 191 4.88 -19.46 0.44
N CYS A 192 4.52 -19.39 1.72
CA CYS A 192 5.03 -20.30 2.74
C CYS A 192 4.60 -21.75 2.44
N LYS A 193 5.38 -22.73 2.91
CA LYS A 193 4.98 -24.15 2.91
C LYS A 193 3.63 -24.35 3.62
N GLY A 194 3.02 -25.53 3.42
CA GLY A 194 1.62 -25.83 3.80
C GLY A 194 1.44 -26.80 4.98
N LYS A 195 2.51 -27.37 5.56
CA LYS A 195 2.42 -28.44 6.56
C LYS A 195 2.89 -28.02 7.97
N GLN A 196 1.97 -28.17 8.94
CA GLN A 196 2.13 -27.78 10.35
C GLN A 196 3.39 -28.33 11.05
N GLU A 197 3.83 -29.52 10.65
CA GLU A 197 4.93 -30.25 11.28
C GLU A 197 6.33 -29.74 10.85
N GLU A 198 6.39 -28.97 9.76
CA GLU A 198 7.65 -28.50 9.14
C GLU A 198 7.98 -27.03 9.47
N TYR A 199 7.06 -26.29 10.11
CA TYR A 199 7.08 -24.82 10.13
C TYR A 199 8.07 -24.12 11.06
N GLY A 200 8.76 -24.86 11.94
CA GLY A 200 9.40 -24.23 13.08
C GLY A 200 8.42 -23.36 13.90
N PRO A 201 8.91 -22.60 14.90
CA PRO A 201 8.05 -21.77 15.73
C PRO A 201 7.39 -20.60 14.96
N ASN A 202 8.05 -20.03 13.95
CA ASN A 202 7.55 -18.85 13.24
C ASN A 202 6.54 -19.18 12.12
N GLY A 203 6.68 -20.32 11.43
CA GLY A 203 5.76 -20.67 10.35
C GLY A 203 4.34 -20.99 10.86
N MET A 204 4.20 -21.50 12.08
CA MET A 204 2.89 -21.75 12.70
C MET A 204 2.10 -20.46 12.90
N ASN A 205 2.77 -19.34 13.17
CA ASN A 205 2.13 -18.05 13.37
C ASN A 205 1.37 -17.57 12.13
N PHE A 206 1.75 -18.00 10.93
CA PHE A 206 0.99 -17.73 9.71
C PHE A 206 -0.35 -18.45 9.67
N PHE A 207 -0.60 -19.50 10.45
CA PHE A 207 -1.86 -20.25 10.37
C PHE A 207 -2.77 -20.04 11.57
N ILE A 208 -2.32 -19.25 12.55
CA ILE A 208 -3.12 -18.84 13.69
C ILE A 208 -4.04 -17.70 13.25
N VAL A 209 -5.33 -18.01 13.15
CA VAL A 209 -6.40 -17.01 13.00
C VAL A 209 -6.86 -16.53 14.38
N PRO A 210 -7.36 -15.28 14.53
CA PRO A 210 -7.80 -14.75 15.81
C PRO A 210 -8.77 -15.69 16.56
N ALA A 211 -8.47 -15.96 17.85
CA ALA A 211 -9.11 -17.01 18.64
C ALA A 211 -10.54 -16.74 19.12
N ALA A 212 -11.13 -15.58 18.82
CA ALA A 212 -12.48 -15.20 19.23
C ALA A 212 -13.61 -16.05 18.59
N MET A 213 -13.27 -17.06 17.79
CA MET A 213 -14.19 -17.88 17.01
C MET A 213 -14.88 -18.98 17.85
N ILE A 214 -16.02 -18.66 18.47
CA ILE A 214 -17.04 -19.70 18.74
C ILE A 214 -17.77 -20.05 17.44
N ASP A 215 -17.98 -19.05 16.58
CA ASP A 215 -18.53 -19.21 15.23
C ASP A 215 -17.42 -19.10 14.17
N ARG A 216 -17.42 -19.99 13.17
CA ARG A 216 -16.33 -20.11 12.18
C ARG A 216 -16.50 -19.18 10.97
N ASN A 217 -17.55 -18.37 10.92
CA ASN A 217 -18.10 -17.85 9.67
C ASN A 217 -18.44 -16.36 9.64
N PRO A 218 -17.99 -15.55 10.60
CA PRO A 218 -17.07 -14.48 10.17
C PRO A 218 -15.81 -14.39 11.03
N VAL A 219 -14.70 -13.94 10.42
CA VAL A 219 -13.43 -13.73 11.12
C VAL A 219 -13.42 -12.32 11.71
N VAL A 220 -13.03 -12.21 12.98
CA VAL A 220 -12.88 -10.92 13.68
C VAL A 220 -12.03 -9.94 12.88
N ASN A 221 -12.47 -8.68 12.81
CA ASN A 221 -11.86 -7.59 12.04
C ASN A 221 -11.88 -7.77 10.51
N MET A 222 -12.50 -8.82 9.98
CA MET A 222 -12.75 -8.92 8.53
C MET A 222 -14.07 -8.25 8.18
N PRO A 223 -14.28 -7.86 6.91
CA PRO A 223 -15.58 -7.41 6.43
C PRO A 223 -16.68 -8.41 6.80
N SER A 224 -17.84 -7.93 7.22
CA SER A 224 -18.95 -8.74 7.73
C SER A 224 -19.55 -9.68 6.68
N ASN A 225 -19.38 -9.37 5.40
CA ASN A 225 -19.73 -10.24 4.27
C ASN A 225 -18.64 -11.28 3.95
N PHE A 226 -17.44 -11.16 4.53
CA PHE A 226 -16.36 -12.11 4.33
C PHE A 226 -16.77 -13.50 4.80
N LYS A 227 -16.76 -14.46 3.88
CA LYS A 227 -16.98 -15.87 4.18
C LYS A 227 -15.66 -16.58 4.14
N ARG A 228 -15.35 -17.32 5.21
CA ARG A 228 -14.20 -18.21 5.20
C ARG A 228 -14.33 -19.20 4.05
N PRO A 229 -13.34 -19.27 3.15
CA PRO A 229 -13.38 -20.19 2.02
C PRO A 229 -13.44 -21.64 2.51
N LYS A 230 -14.35 -22.44 1.95
CA LYS A 230 -14.47 -23.88 2.28
C LYS A 230 -13.20 -24.67 1.93
N ARG A 231 -12.39 -24.17 0.99
CA ARG A 231 -11.08 -24.69 0.59
C ARG A 231 -10.10 -23.52 0.42
N GLY A 232 -9.27 -23.30 1.43
CA GLY A 232 -7.91 -22.79 1.26
C GLY A 232 -7.64 -21.43 0.58
N ALA A 233 -8.55 -20.44 0.50
CA ALA A 233 -8.13 -19.06 0.13
C ALA A 233 -7.47 -18.34 1.31
N TYR A 234 -6.40 -18.95 1.79
CA TYR A 234 -5.42 -18.30 2.61
C TYR A 234 -4.09 -18.55 1.95
N ALA A 235 -3.44 -17.49 1.51
CA ALA A 235 -2.07 -17.58 1.03
C ALA A 235 -1.18 -17.08 2.18
N PRO A 236 -0.46 -17.96 2.89
CA PRO A 236 0.58 -17.52 3.81
C PRO A 236 1.70 -16.94 2.94
N ILE A 237 1.86 -15.63 2.94
CA ILE A 237 2.84 -14.93 2.11
C ILE A 237 3.89 -14.33 3.04
N GLU A 238 5.16 -14.64 2.78
CA GLU A 238 6.29 -14.08 3.51
C GLU A 238 6.20 -12.55 3.57
N HIS A 239 6.41 -11.94 4.73
CA HIS A 239 6.25 -10.50 5.02
C HIS A 239 4.84 -9.91 4.92
N TYR A 240 3.82 -10.70 4.56
CA TYR A 240 2.42 -10.26 4.50
C TYR A 240 1.54 -11.01 5.49
N GLY A 241 1.96 -12.19 5.98
CA GLY A 241 1.17 -13.01 6.88
C GLY A 241 0.15 -13.89 6.13
N LEU A 242 -0.93 -14.26 6.81
CA LEU A 242 -2.01 -15.07 6.26
C LEU A 242 -3.01 -14.19 5.50
N ARG A 243 -2.76 -14.00 4.20
CA ARG A 243 -3.60 -13.13 3.38
C ARG A 243 -4.95 -13.77 3.09
N SER A 244 -6.01 -13.00 3.31
CA SER A 244 -7.41 -13.40 3.27
C SER A 244 -8.23 -12.43 2.42
N TRP A 245 -9.13 -12.94 1.59
CA TRP A 245 -10.03 -12.14 0.73
C TRP A 245 -11.38 -12.84 0.51
N ASP A 246 -12.43 -12.10 0.13
CA ASP A 246 -13.74 -12.69 -0.21
C ASP A 246 -13.66 -13.39 -1.56
N GLN A 247 -13.62 -14.73 -1.54
CA GLN A 247 -13.60 -15.54 -2.76
C GLN A 247 -14.79 -15.29 -3.69
N ASN A 248 -15.95 -14.88 -3.17
CA ASN A 248 -17.14 -14.65 -4.00
C ASN A 248 -17.10 -13.30 -4.70
N ALA A 249 -16.23 -12.40 -4.26
CA ALA A 249 -16.00 -11.09 -4.88
C ALA A 249 -14.85 -11.13 -5.91
N VAL A 250 -14.15 -12.27 -6.05
CA VAL A 250 -13.08 -12.41 -7.04
C VAL A 250 -13.71 -12.44 -8.44
N PRO A 251 -13.31 -11.54 -9.36
CA PRO A 251 -13.77 -11.55 -10.74
C PRO A 251 -13.39 -12.85 -11.47
N ASP A 252 -14.22 -13.30 -12.41
CA ASP A 252 -13.91 -14.50 -13.22
C ASP A 252 -12.78 -14.23 -14.24
N SER A 253 -12.55 -12.95 -14.56
CA SER A 253 -11.46 -12.47 -15.42
C SER A 253 -11.02 -11.05 -15.06
N THR A 254 -9.80 -10.67 -15.46
CA THR A 254 -9.26 -9.31 -15.26
C THR A 254 -10.11 -8.20 -15.88
N LYS A 255 -10.83 -8.53 -16.96
CA LYS A 255 -11.73 -7.60 -17.66
C LYS A 255 -12.93 -7.20 -16.79
N GLU A 256 -13.41 -8.12 -15.96
CA GLU A 256 -14.58 -7.92 -15.09
C GLU A 256 -14.21 -7.25 -13.75
N TRP A 257 -12.92 -7.09 -13.47
CA TRP A 257 -12.46 -6.45 -12.25
C TRP A 257 -12.75 -4.95 -12.27
N ASN A 258 -13.81 -4.52 -11.57
CA ASN A 258 -14.32 -3.15 -11.61
C ASN A 258 -14.56 -2.54 -10.22
N ASP A 259 -14.03 -3.17 -9.17
CA ASP A 259 -14.06 -2.71 -7.79
C ASP A 259 -12.65 -2.61 -7.18
N ILE A 260 -12.56 -2.08 -5.96
CA ILE A 260 -11.33 -1.99 -5.17
C ILE A 260 -11.46 -2.95 -3.99
N PRO A 261 -11.20 -4.26 -4.18
CA PRO A 261 -11.36 -5.24 -3.12
C PRO A 261 -10.32 -5.01 -2.02
N ILE A 262 -10.70 -5.36 -0.80
CA ILE A 262 -9.80 -5.32 0.35
C ILE A 262 -9.37 -6.72 0.74
N PHE A 263 -8.07 -6.86 0.94
CA PHE A 263 -7.42 -8.04 1.44
C PHE A 263 -6.92 -7.70 2.84
N MET A 264 -7.00 -8.67 3.74
CA MET A 264 -6.50 -8.49 5.09
C MET A 264 -5.67 -9.70 5.47
N SER A 265 -4.64 -9.45 6.26
CA SER A 265 -3.76 -10.52 6.72
C SER A 265 -3.68 -10.61 8.23
N SER A 266 -3.47 -11.83 8.71
CA SER A 266 -3.16 -12.10 10.11
C SER A 266 -1.79 -12.74 10.30
N TYR A 267 -1.17 -12.49 11.44
CA TYR A 267 0.02 -13.20 11.90
C TYR A 267 -0.05 -13.37 13.42
N ASN A 268 0.23 -14.57 13.90
CA ASN A 268 0.14 -14.96 15.31
C ASN A 268 -1.23 -14.60 15.93
N GLY A 269 -2.33 -14.83 15.19
CA GLY A 269 -3.68 -14.55 15.65
C GLY A 269 -4.08 -13.07 15.70
N ASN A 270 -3.24 -12.15 15.21
CA ASN A 270 -3.53 -10.71 15.15
C ASN A 270 -3.69 -10.25 13.70
N THR A 271 -4.61 -9.32 13.44
CA THR A 271 -4.67 -8.59 12.16
C THR A 271 -3.42 -7.70 12.05
N VAL A 272 -2.62 -7.94 11.01
CA VAL A 272 -1.34 -7.24 10.77
C VAL A 272 -1.35 -6.35 9.53
N MET A 273 -2.28 -6.57 8.59
CA MET A 273 -2.35 -5.79 7.35
C MET A 273 -3.78 -5.59 6.88
N TRP A 274 -4.04 -4.41 6.34
CA TRP A 274 -5.18 -4.08 5.49
C TRP A 274 -4.62 -3.64 4.12
N GLN A 275 -5.15 -4.16 3.02
CA GLN A 275 -4.61 -3.95 1.69
C GLN A 275 -5.73 -3.67 0.69
N ALA A 276 -5.66 -2.57 -0.05
CA ALA A 276 -6.56 -2.28 -1.17
C ALA A 276 -5.86 -2.60 -2.49
N HIS A 277 -6.55 -3.33 -3.38
CA HIS A 277 -6.05 -3.64 -4.72
C HIS A 277 -6.72 -2.74 -5.74
N VAL A 278 -5.92 -1.97 -6.48
CA VAL A 278 -6.37 -1.02 -7.48
C VAL A 278 -5.85 -1.45 -8.84
N PRO A 279 -6.70 -1.94 -9.76
CA PRO A 279 -6.25 -2.28 -11.10
C PRO A 279 -5.79 -1.01 -11.82
N TYR A 280 -4.68 -1.09 -12.56
CA TYR A 280 -4.06 0.08 -13.19
C TYR A 280 -5.00 0.79 -14.17
N LYS A 281 -5.94 0.06 -14.78
CA LYS A 281 -6.97 0.65 -15.66
C LYS A 281 -7.91 1.64 -14.95
N MET A 282 -8.00 1.61 -13.60
CA MET A 282 -8.77 2.58 -12.79
C MET A 282 -8.02 3.89 -12.53
N VAL A 283 -6.72 3.90 -12.81
CA VAL A 283 -5.80 5.00 -12.50
C VAL A 283 -4.96 5.38 -13.71
N SER A 284 -5.51 5.14 -14.90
CA SER A 284 -4.90 5.48 -16.18
C SER A 284 -5.98 5.64 -17.24
N GLY A 285 -5.65 6.37 -18.31
CA GLY A 285 -6.53 6.58 -19.46
C GLY A 285 -6.68 8.06 -19.79
N ASP A 286 -7.59 8.35 -20.71
CA ASP A 286 -7.83 9.70 -21.22
C ASP A 286 -9.05 10.38 -20.54
N GLU A 287 -9.54 9.78 -19.44
CA GLU A 287 -10.72 10.25 -18.70
C GLU A 287 -10.45 10.29 -17.20
N ASN A 288 -10.98 11.29 -16.49
CA ASN A 288 -11.03 11.33 -15.03
C ASN A 288 -11.80 10.13 -14.49
N GLN A 289 -11.26 9.49 -13.45
CA GLN A 289 -11.87 8.29 -12.85
C GLN A 289 -12.02 8.43 -11.34
N PHE A 290 -13.11 7.89 -10.81
CA PHE A 290 -13.36 7.84 -9.37
C PHE A 290 -14.01 6.51 -9.02
N HIS A 291 -13.38 5.77 -8.11
CA HIS A 291 -13.89 4.51 -7.59
C HIS A 291 -13.81 4.53 -6.07
N SER A 292 -14.80 3.95 -5.41
CA SER A 292 -14.85 3.90 -3.95
C SER A 292 -15.36 2.57 -3.43
N GLY A 293 -15.00 2.27 -2.20
CA GLY A 293 -15.43 1.10 -1.45
C GLY A 293 -15.77 1.45 -0.02
N SER A 294 -16.49 0.54 0.63
CA SER A 294 -16.79 0.64 2.05
C SER A 294 -16.87 -0.76 2.66
N ALA A 295 -16.58 -0.85 3.94
CA ALA A 295 -16.69 -2.09 4.70
C ALA A 295 -17.35 -1.83 6.04
N ARG A 296 -18.11 -2.84 6.50
CA ARG A 296 -18.47 -2.98 7.91
C ARG A 296 -17.78 -4.22 8.42
N TYR A 297 -17.01 -4.11 9.48
CA TYR A 297 -16.25 -5.22 10.03
C TYR A 297 -17.06 -6.04 11.05
N TYR A 298 -16.80 -7.34 11.10
CA TYR A 298 -17.41 -8.22 12.09
C TYR A 298 -16.61 -8.22 13.39
N GLU A 299 -17.31 -8.07 14.53
CA GLU A 299 -16.73 -8.08 15.88
C GLU A 299 -15.43 -7.26 15.97
N THR A 300 -15.48 -6.00 15.54
CA THR A 300 -14.33 -5.11 15.45
C THR A 300 -13.60 -4.97 16.78
N THR A 301 -12.41 -5.55 16.88
CA THR A 301 -11.45 -5.32 17.99
C THR A 301 -10.36 -4.32 17.60
N VAL A 302 -10.25 -3.98 16.31
CA VAL A 302 -9.37 -2.94 15.78
C VAL A 302 -10.22 -1.75 15.37
N GLU A 303 -10.42 -0.81 16.30
CA GLU A 303 -11.42 0.26 16.15
C GLU A 303 -11.13 1.26 15.03
N HIS A 304 -9.87 1.37 14.61
CA HIS A 304 -9.39 2.39 13.67
C HIS A 304 -9.26 1.86 12.23
N LEU A 305 -9.85 0.69 11.93
CA LEU A 305 -9.91 0.21 10.55
C LEU A 305 -10.68 1.19 9.65
N PRO A 306 -10.34 1.27 8.36
CA PRO A 306 -11.03 2.16 7.43
C PRO A 306 -12.47 1.73 7.17
N ASP A 307 -13.43 2.65 7.33
CA ASP A 307 -14.82 2.39 6.98
C ASP A 307 -15.07 2.60 5.49
N THR A 308 -14.36 3.56 4.87
CA THR A 308 -14.46 3.87 3.45
C THR A 308 -13.10 4.17 2.84
N TRP A 309 -12.94 3.87 1.55
CA TRP A 309 -11.76 4.21 0.78
C TRP A 309 -12.16 4.59 -0.64
N ALA A 310 -11.31 5.37 -1.31
CA ALA A 310 -11.50 5.78 -2.68
C ALA A 310 -10.17 5.90 -3.41
N ILE A 311 -10.23 5.79 -4.74
CA ILE A 311 -9.16 6.13 -5.65
C ILE A 311 -9.72 7.11 -6.69
N GLU A 312 -8.98 8.17 -6.95
CA GLU A 312 -9.27 9.16 -7.97
C GLU A 312 -8.08 9.29 -8.91
N TYR A 313 -8.36 9.48 -10.20
CA TYR A 313 -7.38 9.76 -11.23
C TYR A 313 -7.79 11.01 -12.00
N ASP A 314 -6.89 11.98 -12.09
CA ASP A 314 -7.04 13.19 -12.88
C ASP A 314 -6.25 13.06 -14.19
N GLU A 315 -6.95 13.05 -15.32
CA GLU A 315 -6.38 12.84 -16.67
C GLU A 315 -5.41 13.97 -17.09
N LYS A 316 -5.61 15.19 -16.57
CA LYS A 316 -4.88 16.39 -17.01
C LYS A 316 -3.52 16.47 -16.33
N THR A 317 -3.49 16.15 -15.05
CA THR A 317 -2.29 16.19 -14.21
C THR A 317 -1.59 14.83 -14.18
N GLY A 318 -2.31 13.74 -14.44
CA GLY A 318 -1.82 12.38 -14.24
C GLY A 318 -1.74 11.96 -12.76
N LEU A 319 -2.33 12.78 -11.88
CA LEU A 319 -2.29 12.56 -10.43
C LEU A 319 -3.28 11.45 -10.03
N ILE A 320 -2.79 10.54 -9.20
CA ILE A 320 -3.56 9.47 -8.59
C ILE A 320 -3.68 9.79 -7.10
N GLN A 321 -4.91 9.79 -6.58
CA GLN A 321 -5.20 10.05 -5.17
C GLN A 321 -5.93 8.88 -4.54
N PHE A 322 -5.31 8.26 -3.54
CA PHE A 322 -5.93 7.27 -2.67
C PHE A 322 -6.40 7.93 -1.37
N THR A 323 -7.67 7.77 -1.02
CA THR A 323 -8.27 8.34 0.19
C THR A 323 -8.82 7.24 1.08
N MET A 324 -8.65 7.38 2.38
CA MET A 324 -9.08 6.41 3.39
C MET A 324 -9.64 7.12 4.61
N VAL A 325 -10.83 6.73 5.06
CA VAL A 325 -11.53 7.36 6.18
C VAL A 325 -11.96 6.29 7.18
N GLY A 326 -11.78 6.58 8.46
CA GLY A 326 -12.20 5.71 9.56
C GLY A 326 -12.22 6.44 10.90
N LYS A 327 -12.58 5.72 11.95
CA LYS A 327 -12.56 6.25 13.32
C LYS A 327 -11.10 6.46 13.78
N ALA A 328 -10.80 7.64 14.30
CA ALA A 328 -9.47 7.96 14.83
C ALA A 328 -9.28 7.41 16.25
N GLY A 329 -8.07 6.90 16.53
CA GLY A 329 -7.64 6.49 17.87
C GLY A 329 -7.40 7.67 18.81
N ILE A 330 -7.06 8.83 18.26
CA ILE A 330 -6.96 10.12 18.96
C ILE A 330 -7.77 11.19 18.22
N CYS A 331 -8.51 12.02 18.96
CA CYS A 331 -9.36 13.07 18.38
C CYS A 331 -8.56 14.31 17.98
N GLU A 332 -9.18 15.23 17.24
CA GLU A 332 -8.55 16.41 16.62
C GLU A 332 -7.58 17.19 17.55
N GLY A 333 -8.00 17.49 18.77
CA GLY A 333 -7.18 18.26 19.71
C GLY A 333 -5.89 17.54 20.12
N ASP A 334 -5.95 16.21 20.30
CA ASP A 334 -4.81 15.39 20.69
C ASP A 334 -3.92 15.10 19.48
N TYR A 335 -4.54 14.87 18.33
CA TYR A 335 -3.88 14.76 17.03
C TYR A 335 -3.02 15.99 16.71
N LYS A 336 -3.56 17.21 16.84
CA LYS A 336 -2.82 18.45 16.58
C LYS A 336 -1.58 18.55 17.46
N ARG A 337 -1.71 18.28 18.77
CA ARG A 337 -0.59 18.32 19.72
C ARG A 337 0.46 17.25 19.39
N ALA A 338 0.04 16.03 19.07
CA ALA A 338 0.95 14.93 18.72
C ALA A 338 1.72 15.23 17.42
N ARG A 339 1.02 15.76 16.39
CA ARG A 339 1.63 16.16 15.12
C ARG A 339 2.62 17.32 15.29
N GLU A 340 2.25 18.34 16.05
CA GLU A 340 3.14 19.48 16.34
C GLU A 340 4.40 19.03 17.10
N ALA A 341 4.24 18.14 18.09
CA ALA A 341 5.36 17.57 18.83
C ALA A 341 6.30 16.73 17.94
N ALA A 342 5.78 16.14 16.87
CA ALA A 342 6.55 15.39 15.88
C ALA A 342 7.19 16.27 14.78
N GLY A 343 7.05 17.60 14.86
CA GLY A 343 7.65 18.54 13.88
C GLY A 343 6.73 18.94 12.72
N GLY A 344 5.44 18.60 12.78
CA GLY A 344 4.45 18.94 11.75
C GLY A 344 4.24 17.83 10.71
N PRO A 345 3.36 18.06 9.72
CA PRO A 345 3.26 17.15 8.58
C PRO A 345 4.57 17.14 7.79
N PRO A 346 4.91 16.04 7.09
CA PRO A 346 6.02 16.07 6.15
C PRO A 346 5.79 17.22 5.14
N LEU A 347 6.79 18.07 4.96
CA LEU A 347 6.72 19.14 3.96
C LEU A 347 6.96 18.51 2.59
N PHE A 348 5.89 18.29 1.84
CA PHE A 348 5.98 17.96 0.43
C PHE A 348 6.24 19.23 -0.39
N PRO A 349 6.91 19.14 -1.55
CA PRO A 349 7.04 20.27 -2.46
C PRO A 349 5.63 20.80 -2.77
N ASN A 350 5.46 22.13 -2.75
CA ASN A 350 4.23 22.72 -3.25
C ASN A 350 4.09 22.35 -4.74
N TYR A 351 3.02 21.66 -5.11
CA TYR A 351 2.87 21.09 -6.44
C TYR A 351 2.68 22.18 -7.52
N ASP A 352 2.21 23.38 -7.13
CA ASP A 352 2.23 24.57 -7.99
C ASP A 352 3.67 24.93 -8.42
N ASP A 353 4.65 24.68 -7.55
CA ASP A 353 6.06 24.91 -7.87
C ASP A 353 6.58 23.83 -8.83
N LEU A 354 6.11 22.59 -8.74
CA LEU A 354 6.50 21.50 -9.64
C LEU A 354 5.96 21.67 -11.07
N GLU A 355 4.75 22.21 -11.22
CA GLU A 355 4.20 22.55 -12.53
C GLU A 355 4.99 23.73 -13.15
N ALA A 356 5.31 24.76 -12.36
CA ALA A 356 6.20 25.84 -12.79
C ALA A 356 7.60 25.34 -13.17
N GLU A 357 8.10 24.30 -12.50
CA GLU A 357 9.42 23.71 -12.76
C GLU A 357 9.41 22.76 -13.97
N ARG A 358 8.29 22.08 -14.22
CA ARG A 358 8.01 21.33 -15.46
C ARG A 358 7.94 22.28 -16.65
N ASP A 359 7.25 23.41 -16.51
CA ASP A 359 7.11 24.41 -17.58
C ASP A 359 8.44 25.11 -17.90
N ARG A 360 9.27 25.36 -16.87
CA ARG A 360 10.67 25.79 -17.04
C ARG A 360 11.52 24.75 -17.78
N ARG A 361 11.39 23.45 -17.47
CA ARG A 361 12.12 22.37 -18.17
C ARG A 361 11.64 22.15 -19.60
N ASN A 362 10.34 22.29 -19.85
CA ASN A 362 9.73 22.08 -21.16
C ASN A 362 9.88 23.29 -22.10
N GLY A 363 10.57 24.34 -21.66
CA GLY A 363 10.92 25.46 -22.53
C GLY A 363 9.70 26.22 -23.05
N ILE A 364 8.59 26.23 -22.31
CA ILE A 364 7.51 27.20 -22.53
C ILE A 364 7.96 28.55 -21.92
N GLY A 365 9.15 28.99 -22.30
CA GLY A 365 9.54 30.38 -22.20
C GLY A 365 8.71 31.11 -23.25
N ASN A 366 7.70 31.84 -22.79
CA ASN A 366 7.18 32.98 -23.55
C ASN A 366 8.38 33.86 -23.90
N ASN A 367 8.90 33.71 -25.12
CA ASN A 367 9.76 34.70 -25.77
C ASN A 367 8.91 35.94 -26.05
N GLY A 368 8.60 36.67 -24.98
CA GLY A 368 8.17 38.06 -25.04
C GLY A 368 9.40 38.91 -25.28
N THR A 369 9.74 39.12 -26.54
CA THR A 369 10.60 40.21 -26.98
C THR A 369 9.94 41.55 -26.60
N GLY A 370 10.53 42.27 -25.65
CA GLY A 370 10.17 43.64 -25.30
C GLY A 370 11.40 44.30 -24.68
N THR A 371 12.30 44.78 -25.53
CA THR A 371 12.61 46.21 -25.74
C THR A 371 13.40 46.81 -24.58
N ASP A 372 14.68 46.98 -24.86
CA ASP A 372 15.60 47.89 -24.19
C ASP A 372 14.96 49.26 -24.04
N ASP A 373 14.91 49.78 -22.82
CA ASP A 373 14.84 51.22 -22.58
C ASP A 373 15.67 51.51 -21.34
N ASP A 374 16.90 51.96 -21.59
CA ASP A 374 17.82 52.52 -20.62
C ASP A 374 17.27 53.87 -20.16
N GLY A 375 17.01 54.00 -18.86
CA GLY A 375 16.55 55.25 -18.26
C GLY A 375 16.95 55.35 -16.80
N ASP A 376 18.12 55.96 -16.58
CA ASP A 376 18.65 56.42 -15.29
C ASP A 376 17.63 57.25 -14.50
N GLY A 377 17.62 57.07 -13.18
CA GLY A 377 16.86 57.92 -12.26
C GLY A 377 17.04 57.52 -10.80
N ASP A 378 17.96 58.20 -10.13
CA ASP A 378 18.19 58.17 -8.69
C ASP A 378 16.93 58.59 -7.90
N ASP A 379 16.61 57.93 -6.77
CA ASP A 379 16.20 58.64 -5.55
C ASP A 379 16.13 57.75 -4.30
N GLU A 380 16.46 58.38 -3.17
CA GLU A 380 16.45 57.86 -1.79
C GLU A 380 15.01 57.63 -1.26
N GLY A 381 14.83 56.71 -0.31
CA GLY A 381 13.55 56.62 0.42
C GLY A 381 13.40 55.42 1.36
N ASP A 382 13.81 55.62 2.61
CA ASP A 382 13.69 54.69 3.73
C ASP A 382 12.31 54.85 4.43
N VAL A 383 11.38 53.87 4.40
CA VAL A 383 10.23 53.73 5.34
C VAL A 383 9.72 52.27 5.40
N ILE A 384 9.66 51.71 6.61
CA ILE A 384 8.97 50.45 7.04
C ILE A 384 7.59 50.84 7.67
N PRO A 385 6.61 49.97 7.99
CA PRO A 385 5.92 48.83 7.33
C PRO A 385 4.40 49.10 7.16
N SER A 386 3.64 48.26 6.43
CA SER A 386 2.22 48.00 6.76
C SER A 386 1.63 46.82 6.01
N ALA A 387 0.87 46.02 6.75
CA ALA A 387 -0.02 44.97 6.30
C ALA A 387 -1.11 45.45 5.31
N ALA A 388 -1.55 44.52 4.45
CA ALA A 388 -2.94 44.06 4.29
C ALA A 388 -3.33 43.78 2.83
N ASN A 389 -3.86 42.57 2.66
CA ASN A 389 -4.95 42.17 1.77
C ASN A 389 -4.73 41.97 0.26
N THR A 390 -5.47 40.92 -0.18
CA THR A 390 -6.01 40.59 -1.51
C THR A 390 -5.04 39.75 -2.37
N LEU A 391 -5.35 38.55 -2.87
CA LEU A 391 -6.62 37.90 -3.22
C LEU A 391 -6.62 36.41 -2.80
N LEU A 392 -7.68 36.00 -2.08
CA LEU A 392 -8.22 34.64 -2.16
C LEU A 392 -9.10 34.59 -3.42
N THR A 393 -8.73 33.78 -4.40
CA THR A 393 -9.68 33.31 -5.43
C THR A 393 -9.92 31.83 -5.24
N SER A 394 -11.19 31.54 -5.01
CA SER A 394 -11.85 30.27 -4.77
C SER A 394 -11.48 29.16 -5.76
N PHE A 395 -10.97 28.04 -5.23
CA PHE A 395 -11.24 26.72 -5.81
C PHE A 395 -12.43 26.12 -5.06
N THR A 396 -13.63 26.41 -5.53
CA THR A 396 -14.86 25.68 -5.18
C THR A 396 -15.25 24.82 -6.37
N HIS A 397 -14.54 23.71 -6.59
CA HIS A 397 -15.01 22.59 -7.39
C HIS A 397 -14.37 21.32 -6.82
N GLY A 398 -15.20 20.39 -6.33
CA GLY A 398 -14.76 19.01 -6.09
C GLY A 398 -14.77 18.47 -4.66
N ILE A 399 -15.19 19.20 -3.63
CA ILE A 399 -15.49 18.54 -2.33
C ILE A 399 -16.91 17.99 -2.38
N ILE A 400 -17.10 16.87 -3.09
CA ILE A 400 -18.18 15.96 -2.72
C ILE A 400 -17.72 15.30 -1.43
N SER A 401 -18.06 15.94 -0.31
CA SER A 401 -17.81 15.39 1.01
C SER A 401 -18.40 13.98 1.06
N ILE A 402 -17.58 12.99 1.40
CA ILE A 402 -17.98 11.59 1.63
C ILE A 402 -19.11 11.50 2.68
N ALA A 403 -19.29 12.54 3.52
CA ALA A 403 -20.45 12.70 4.39
C ALA A 403 -21.81 12.66 3.64
N THR A 404 -21.85 13.07 2.37
CA THR A 404 -23.07 13.04 1.55
C THR A 404 -23.46 11.61 1.14
N ILE A 405 -22.49 10.68 1.04
CA ILE A 405 -22.73 9.27 0.71
C ILE A 405 -23.35 8.52 1.89
N GLN A 406 -23.03 8.89 3.14
CA GLN A 406 -23.70 8.34 4.32
C GLN A 406 -25.18 8.75 4.40
N ILE A 407 -25.56 9.94 3.95
CA ILE A 407 -26.96 10.41 4.01
C ILE A 407 -27.83 9.67 2.96
N LEU A 408 -27.30 9.39 1.77
CA LEU A 408 -28.05 8.66 0.73
C LEU A 408 -28.26 7.17 1.06
N SER A 409 -27.36 6.56 1.84
CA SER A 409 -27.51 5.16 2.27
C SER A 409 -28.61 4.96 3.32
N PHE A 410 -28.99 6.00 4.06
CA PHE A 410 -30.10 5.92 5.03
C PHE A 410 -31.49 6.14 4.43
N MET A 411 -31.60 6.70 3.21
CA MET A 411 -32.92 6.94 2.59
C MET A 411 -33.45 5.77 1.74
N TYR A 412 -32.69 4.68 1.54
CA TYR A 412 -33.10 3.54 0.71
C TYR A 412 -33.50 2.26 1.47
N MET A 413 -33.57 2.28 2.80
CA MET A 413 -34.07 1.16 3.63
C MET A 413 -35.44 1.42 4.28
N GLY A 414 -36.29 2.19 3.60
CA GLY A 414 -37.64 2.50 4.04
C GLY A 414 -38.68 2.33 2.94
N PHE A 415 -38.76 1.16 2.30
CA PHE A 415 -39.95 0.65 1.62
C PHE A 415 -39.96 -0.89 1.60
#